data_AF-A0A351H4W6-F1
#
_entry.id   AF-A0A351H4W6-F1
#
_cell.length_a   1.000
_cell.length_b   1.000
_cell.length_c   1.000
_cell.angle_alpha   90.00
_cell.angle_beta   90.00
_cell.angle_gamma   90.00
#
_symmetry.space_group_name_H-M   'P 1'
#
loop_
_entity.id
_entity.type
_entity.pdbx_description
1 polymer ?
#
loop_
_entity_poly.entity_id
_entity_poly.type
_entity_poly.pdbx_seq_one_letter_code
_entity_poly.pdbx_strand_id
1 'polypeptide(L)'
;IYYNFIAHSDIELKNSEFSYLNNFDFERTKNKAAENYAELKKALSGLEGVKISSHSVLSNGIRKVTYENGTVILINLSDTERAAGEITVGALSYLRTDN
;
A
#
# COMPACT_ATOMS: atom_id res chain seq x y z
N ILE A 1 -1.17 4.97 6.77
CA ILE A 1 -1.64 6.02 5.82
C ILE A 1 -3.06 6.38 6.25
N TYR A 2 -3.29 7.62 6.68
CA TYR A 2 -4.61 8.12 7.07
C TYR A 2 -5.23 8.88 5.90
N TYR A 3 -6.43 8.50 5.47
CA TYR A 3 -7.24 9.28 4.54
C TYR A 3 -8.41 9.88 5.32
N ASN A 4 -8.57 11.20 5.26
CA ASN A 4 -9.76 11.89 5.78
C ASN A 4 -10.77 12.02 4.64
N PHE A 5 -11.90 11.34 4.75
CA PHE A 5 -13.05 11.54 3.86
C PHE A 5 -13.96 12.59 4.51
N ILE A 6 -14.16 13.73 3.83
CA ILE A 6 -15.09 14.77 4.27
C ILE A 6 -16.46 14.40 3.74
N ALA A 7 -17.44 14.29 4.63
CA ALA A 7 -18.77 13.78 4.32
C ALA A 7 -19.83 14.87 4.07
N HIS A 8 -19.48 16.16 3.89
CA HIS A 8 -20.44 17.23 3.59
C HIS A 8 -19.91 18.33 2.64
N SER A 9 -20.59 18.40 1.48
CA SER A 9 -20.82 19.48 0.50
C SER A 9 -19.69 20.45 0.09
N ASP A 10 -18.98 20.05 -0.95
CA ASP A 10 -18.17 20.84 -1.89
C ASP A 10 -19.01 21.62 -2.94
N ILE A 11 -20.34 21.72 -2.75
CA ILE A 11 -21.26 22.36 -3.71
C ILE A 11 -20.99 23.87 -3.87
N GLU A 12 -20.42 24.55 -2.87
CA GLU A 12 -20.10 25.99 -2.99
C GLU A 12 -18.82 26.25 -3.80
N LEU A 13 -17.90 25.29 -3.91
CA LEU A 13 -16.69 25.44 -4.74
C LEU A 13 -16.93 25.14 -6.22
N LYS A 14 -18.01 24.39 -6.52
CA LYS A 14 -18.37 23.96 -7.88
C LYS A 14 -18.78 25.11 -8.81
N ASN A 15 -19.18 26.26 -8.28
CA ASN A 15 -19.68 27.41 -9.03
C ASN A 15 -18.70 28.59 -9.12
N SER A 16 -17.41 28.39 -8.82
CA SER A 16 -16.39 29.43 -8.99
C SER A 16 -15.46 29.14 -10.17
N GLU A 17 -14.79 30.19 -10.66
CA GLU A 17 -13.74 30.13 -11.68
C GLU A 17 -12.56 29.20 -11.32
N PHE A 18 -12.52 28.64 -10.09
CA PHE A 18 -11.50 27.72 -9.60
C PHE A 18 -11.93 26.24 -9.58
N SER A 19 -13.08 25.89 -10.18
CA SER A 19 -13.57 24.51 -10.20
C SER A 19 -12.59 23.54 -10.90
N TYR A 20 -11.79 24.05 -11.85
CA TYR A 20 -10.78 23.26 -12.55
C TYR A 20 -9.63 22.79 -11.64
N LEU A 21 -9.24 23.59 -10.64
CA LEU A 21 -8.20 23.21 -9.66
C LEU A 21 -8.69 22.07 -8.77
N ASN A 22 -9.93 22.18 -8.29
CA ASN A 22 -10.54 21.15 -7.43
C ASN A 22 -10.87 19.87 -8.21
N ASN A 23 -11.31 19.96 -9.47
CA ASN A 23 -11.64 18.80 -10.28
C ASN A 23 -10.38 18.02 -10.73
N PHE A 24 -9.32 18.73 -11.15
CA PHE A 24 -8.05 18.09 -11.50
C PHE A 24 -7.40 17.43 -10.29
N ASP A 25 -7.49 18.07 -9.11
CA ASP A 25 -6.96 17.50 -7.88
C ASP A 25 -7.81 16.35 -7.34
N PHE A 26 -9.14 16.42 -7.46
CA PHE A 26 -10.05 15.35 -7.08
C PHE A 26 -9.85 14.10 -7.94
N GLU A 27 -9.88 14.22 -9.28
CA GLU A 27 -9.68 13.07 -10.16
C GLU A 27 -8.26 12.51 -10.03
N ARG A 28 -7.23 13.36 -9.87
CA ARG A 28 -5.86 12.91 -9.57
C ARG A 28 -5.78 12.16 -8.25
N THR A 29 -6.45 12.64 -7.21
CA THR A 29 -6.46 12.01 -5.88
C THR A 29 -7.20 10.67 -5.92
N LYS A 30 -8.34 10.63 -6.62
CA LYS A 30 -9.13 9.42 -6.84
C LYS A 30 -8.35 8.37 -7.64
N ASN A 31 -7.66 8.76 -8.70
CA ASN A 31 -6.83 7.85 -9.49
C ASN A 31 -5.68 7.28 -8.66
N LYS A 32 -4.94 8.13 -7.92
CA LYS A 32 -3.89 7.68 -7.00
C LYS A 32 -4.42 6.75 -5.90
N ALA A 33 -5.60 7.04 -5.35
CA ALA A 33 -6.24 6.18 -4.36
C ALA A 33 -6.60 4.81 -4.95
N ALA A 34 -7.12 4.78 -6.17
CA ALA A 34 -7.45 3.55 -6.88
C ALA A 34 -6.19 2.71 -7.19
N GLU A 35 -5.11 3.35 -7.64
CA GLU A 35 -3.80 2.70 -7.87
C GLU A 35 -3.25 2.09 -6.58
N ASN A 36 -3.22 2.88 -5.50
CA ASN A 36 -2.77 2.40 -4.19
C ASN A 36 -3.63 1.24 -3.66
N TYR A 37 -4.95 1.32 -3.84
CA TYR A 37 -5.86 0.26 -3.44
C TYR A 37 -5.62 -1.02 -4.25
N ALA A 38 -5.41 -0.90 -5.57
CA ALA A 38 -5.11 -2.03 -6.43
C ALA A 38 -3.80 -2.73 -6.02
N GLU A 39 -2.76 -1.96 -5.71
CA GLU A 39 -1.48 -2.52 -5.23
C GLU A 39 -1.61 -3.19 -3.86
N LEU A 40 -2.34 -2.58 -2.91
CA LEU A 40 -2.61 -3.20 -1.63
C LEU A 40 -3.43 -4.48 -1.77
N LYS A 41 -4.41 -4.50 -2.68
CA LYS A 41 -5.21 -5.69 -2.96
C LYS A 41 -4.33 -6.83 -3.50
N LYS A 42 -3.38 -6.56 -4.39
CA LYS A 42 -2.41 -7.59 -4.84
C LYS A 42 -1.62 -8.15 -3.66
N ALA A 43 -1.14 -7.28 -2.77
CA ALA A 43 -0.36 -7.68 -1.61
C ALA A 43 -1.16 -8.49 -0.57
N LEU A 44 -2.44 -8.14 -0.37
CA LEU A 44 -3.20 -8.60 0.82
C LEU A 44 -4.42 -9.47 0.51
N SER A 45 -4.83 -9.61 -0.76
CA SER A 45 -6.02 -10.40 -1.11
C SER A 45 -5.89 -11.85 -0.62
N GLY A 46 -6.92 -12.34 0.07
CA GLY A 46 -6.95 -13.68 0.65
C GLY A 46 -6.25 -13.78 2.02
N LEU A 47 -5.74 -12.67 2.56
CA LEU A 47 -5.23 -12.57 3.93
C LEU A 47 -6.22 -11.88 4.86
N GLU A 48 -7.39 -11.48 4.35
CA GLU A 48 -8.46 -10.94 5.18
C GLU A 48 -8.90 -11.97 6.23
N GLY A 49 -8.82 -11.62 7.51
CA GLY A 49 -9.16 -12.51 8.61
C GLY A 49 -8.10 -13.58 8.93
N VAL A 50 -7.01 -13.67 8.16
CA VAL A 50 -5.89 -14.57 8.46
C VAL A 50 -4.99 -13.91 9.50
N LYS A 51 -4.72 -14.62 10.60
CA LYS A 51 -3.89 -14.11 11.67
C LYS A 51 -2.42 -14.05 11.26
N ILE A 52 -1.73 -13.00 11.70
CA ILE A 52 -0.27 -12.88 11.58
C ILE A 52 0.35 -13.80 12.64
N SER A 53 1.12 -14.78 12.20
CA SER A 53 1.84 -15.72 13.06
C SER A 53 3.20 -15.17 13.49
N SER A 54 3.85 -14.35 12.66
CA SER A 54 5.07 -13.64 13.04
C SER A 54 5.27 -12.33 12.28
N HIS A 55 5.95 -11.39 12.94
CA HIS A 55 6.45 -10.16 12.34
C HIS A 55 7.86 -9.90 12.85
N SER A 56 8.85 -9.80 11.96
CA SER A 56 10.26 -9.60 12.31
C SER A 56 10.96 -8.64 11.35
N VAL A 57 12.02 -8.02 11.83
CA VAL A 57 12.95 -7.25 10.99
C VAL A 57 14.22 -8.07 10.86
N LEU A 58 14.58 -8.41 9.62
CA LEU A 58 15.80 -9.13 9.30
C LEU A 58 17.02 -8.20 9.49
N SER A 59 18.21 -8.78 9.65
CA SER A 59 19.46 -8.03 9.89
C SER A 59 19.79 -6.98 8.81
N ASN A 60 19.27 -7.17 7.60
CA ASN A 60 19.42 -6.28 6.45
C ASN A 60 18.34 -5.18 6.36
N GLY A 61 17.42 -5.10 7.33
CA GLY A 61 16.33 -4.13 7.38
C GLY A 61 15.04 -4.55 6.66
N ILE A 62 15.01 -5.69 5.97
CA ILE A 62 13.77 -6.22 5.36
C ILE A 62 12.82 -6.64 6.49
N ARG A 63 11.56 -6.23 6.36
CA ARG A 63 10.49 -6.69 7.26
C ARG A 63 9.89 -7.96 6.70
N LYS A 64 9.79 -8.99 7.52
CA LYS A 64 9.15 -10.26 7.18
C LYS A 64 7.88 -10.43 8.02
N VAL A 65 6.76 -10.59 7.35
CA VAL A 65 5.46 -10.92 7.94
C VAL A 65 5.07 -12.32 7.50
N THR A 66 4.70 -13.17 8.43
CA THR A 66 4.19 -14.52 8.14
C THR A 66 2.79 -14.65 8.70
N TYR A 67 1.89 -15.21 7.90
CA TYR A 67 0.50 -15.47 8.23
C TYR A 67 0.31 -16.94 8.60
N GLU A 68 -0.74 -17.25 9.37
CA GLU A 68 -1.03 -18.63 9.81
C GLU A 68 -1.31 -19.59 8.64
N ASN A 69 -1.80 -19.09 7.51
CA ASN A 69 -1.98 -19.89 6.29
C ASN A 69 -0.67 -20.17 5.52
N GLY A 70 0.49 -19.77 6.06
CA GLY A 70 1.80 -19.96 5.44
C GLY A 70 2.23 -18.84 4.50
N THR A 71 1.36 -17.87 4.18
CA THR A 71 1.74 -16.73 3.31
C THR A 71 2.81 -15.88 3.99
N VAL A 72 3.83 -15.49 3.23
CA VAL A 72 4.93 -14.62 3.67
C VAL A 72 4.96 -13.35 2.82
N ILE A 73 5.08 -12.20 3.48
CA ILE A 73 5.33 -10.91 2.82
C ILE A 73 6.66 -10.36 3.31
N LEU A 74 7.57 -10.11 2.37
CA LEU A 74 8.84 -9.41 2.58
C LEU A 74 8.69 -7.96 2.10
N ILE A 75 9.10 -6.99 2.92
CA ILE A 75 8.95 -5.57 2.63
C ILE A 75 10.31 -4.90 2.74
N ASN A 76 10.73 -4.27 1.65
CA ASN A 76 11.93 -3.44 1.59
C ASN A 76 11.54 -1.97 1.55
N LEU A 77 11.83 -1.24 2.64
CA LEU A 77 11.57 0.19 2.76
C LEU A 77 12.78 1.06 2.41
N SER A 78 13.90 0.44 2.00
CA SER A 78 15.08 1.19 1.56
C SER A 78 14.97 1.60 0.09
N ASP A 79 15.73 2.62 -0.27
CA ASP A 79 15.91 3.15 -1.63
C ASP A 79 16.82 2.29 -2.51
N THR A 80 17.30 1.17 -1.96
CA THR A 80 18.21 0.22 -2.61
C THR A 80 17.61 -1.19 -2.52
N GLU A 81 17.98 -2.06 -3.46
CA GLU A 81 17.60 -3.47 -3.37
C GLU A 81 18.26 -4.14 -2.17
N ARG A 82 17.58 -5.14 -1.60
CA ARG A 82 18.05 -5.86 -0.41
C ARG A 82 17.79 -7.36 -0.57
N ALA A 83 18.74 -8.17 -0.15
CA ALA A 83 18.66 -9.63 -0.23
C ALA A 83 18.24 -10.26 1.10
N ALA A 84 17.11 -10.96 1.14
CA ALA A 84 16.65 -11.80 2.24
C ALA A 84 16.94 -13.28 1.93
N GLY A 85 18.14 -13.75 2.27
CA GLY A 85 18.59 -15.09 1.86
C GLY A 85 18.88 -15.12 0.37
N GLU A 86 18.27 -16.06 -0.36
CA GLU A 86 18.37 -16.17 -1.83
C GLU A 86 17.41 -15.24 -2.58
N ILE A 87 16.50 -14.57 -1.86
CA ILE A 87 15.47 -13.72 -2.43
C ILE A 87 15.93 -12.26 -2.43
N THR A 88 15.89 -11.61 -3.59
CA THR A 88 16.13 -10.16 -3.70
C THR A 88 14.81 -9.40 -3.74
N VAL A 89 14.67 -8.40 -2.88
CA VAL A 89 13.52 -7.50 -2.85
C VAL A 89 13.97 -6.13 -3.33
N GLY A 90 13.33 -5.63 -4.39
CA GLY A 90 13.65 -4.32 -4.97
C GLY A 90 13.45 -3.17 -3.98
N ALA A 91 14.04 -2.01 -4.31
CA ALA A 91 13.87 -0.79 -3.53
C ALA A 91 12.39 -0.39 -3.43
N LEU A 92 11.97 0.08 -2.24
CA LEU A 92 10.59 0.53 -1.96
C LEU A 92 9.51 -0.46 -2.44
N SER A 93 9.80 -1.75 -2.37
CA SER A 93 8.98 -2.82 -2.93
C SER A 93 8.69 -3.90 -1.91
N TYR A 94 7.80 -4.83 -2.28
CA TYR A 94 7.49 -6.01 -1.50
C TYR A 94 7.53 -7.26 -2.38
N LEU A 95 7.74 -8.40 -1.74
CA LEU A 95 7.56 -9.71 -2.34
C LEU A 95 6.58 -10.51 -1.50
N ARG A 96 5.57 -11.07 -2.14
CA ARG A 96 4.62 -12.00 -1.52
C ARG A 96 4.92 -13.41 -2.01
N THR A 97 4.89 -14.37 -1.09
CA THR A 97 4.99 -15.79 -1.38
C THR A 97 3.86 -16.50 -0.65
N ASP A 98 2.98 -17.14 -1.40
CA ASP A 98 1.93 -18.00 -0.86
C ASP A 98 2.49 -19.42 -0.64
N ASN A 99 1.89 -20.17 0.28
CA ASN A 99 2.24 -21.57 0.56
C ASN A 99 1.41 -22.54 -0.29
#